data_AF-A0A094HW07-F1
#
_entry.id   AF-A0A094HW07-F1
#
_cell.length_a   1.000
_cell.length_b   1.000
_cell.length_c   1.000
_cell.angle_alpha   90.00
_cell.angle_beta   90.00
_cell.angle_gamma   90.00
#
_symmetry.space_group_name_H-M   'P 1'
#
loop_
_entity.id
_entity.type
_entity.pdbx_description
1 polymer ?
#
loop_
_entity_poly.entity_id
_entity_poly.type
_entity_poly.pdbx_seq_one_letter_code
_entity_poly.pdbx_strand_id
1 'polypeptide(L)'
;MLFSKVLPLAAFASLATANLVARFTTIRGDKFDITTNDCVNFEKTQPIYNIIQVADKFVCELFSDRNCRKKVERAYEGAYEITYVEFEKSTILRAHHSATARLTTINPQGSPIIRQIEVWLGDPGSAYVMFDPQFSEPFQVESTLQGGDRSIPQDLELLPLEFHHDTRHFAHKSSPYPRLEIPQDLVGRSGAQGKSPATLHIWGVTHAITLDGTADSGFQHCLRESYRELGPVLDELKDRSFRFLTSSKVIKLHSSTITTAQPSQPAMLDSAIASPMNIKHYQKEENIFQLAANLAEKIMKNHAYQDGNKRTALVAADMFLRINGYKPQNMAQETVNTSIADAQVLVATSQWDAEKLGRFYQSIAAPIDHWTLDIVEYRDDATEY
;
A
#
# COMPACT_ATOMS: atom_id res chain seq x y z
N MET A 1 -2.39 -7.86 16.01
CA MET A 1 -1.39 -6.78 16.17
C MET A 1 -0.56 -6.70 14.90
N LEU A 2 -1.05 -6.00 13.89
CA LEU A 2 -0.34 -5.87 12.61
C LEU A 2 -0.72 -4.52 12.03
N PHE A 3 0.15 -3.53 12.22
CA PHE A 3 0.42 -2.45 11.27
C PHE A 3 1.76 -1.84 11.68
N SER A 4 2.81 -2.62 11.50
CA SER A 4 4.17 -2.10 11.38
C SER A 4 4.72 -2.73 10.11
N LYS A 5 5.20 -1.88 9.20
CA LYS A 5 5.74 -2.17 7.86
C LYS A 5 4.78 -1.99 6.68
N VAL A 6 4.23 -0.79 6.53
CA VAL A 6 4.24 -0.10 5.23
C VAL A 6 4.49 1.39 5.51
N LEU A 7 5.77 1.76 5.55
CA LEU A 7 6.19 3.13 5.30
C LEU A 7 6.57 3.17 3.82
N PRO A 8 6.04 4.09 3.00
CA PRO A 8 6.90 4.77 2.07
C PRO A 8 7.74 5.76 2.86
N LEU A 9 9.04 5.72 2.60
CA LEU A 9 10.07 6.66 3.02
C LEU A 9 9.73 8.11 2.66
N ALA A 10 8.86 8.75 3.42
CA ALA A 10 8.64 10.19 3.32
C ALA A 10 9.29 10.90 4.51
N ALA A 11 10.63 10.89 4.55
CA ALA A 11 11.32 11.91 5.35
C ALA A 11 11.36 13.20 4.53
N PHE A 12 10.23 13.88 4.42
CA PHE A 12 10.21 15.29 4.04
C PHE A 12 11.12 16.02 5.03
N ALA A 13 12.21 16.59 4.54
CA ALA A 13 13.23 17.24 5.34
C ALA A 13 13.33 18.68 4.86
N SER A 14 13.25 19.63 5.79
CA SER A 14 13.32 21.09 5.63
C SER A 14 12.14 21.78 4.95
N LEU A 15 11.87 23.00 5.44
CA LEU A 15 10.92 23.96 4.89
C LEU A 15 11.55 25.35 4.92
N ALA A 16 11.26 26.15 3.90
CA ALA A 16 11.71 27.53 3.86
C ALA A 16 10.64 28.47 3.30
N THR A 17 10.65 29.71 3.80
CA THR A 17 9.91 30.84 3.22
C THR A 17 10.91 31.91 2.79
N ALA A 18 10.59 32.66 1.74
CA ALA A 18 11.40 33.79 1.31
C ALA A 18 10.52 34.97 0.96
N ASN A 19 10.90 36.16 1.45
CA ASN A 19 10.12 37.37 1.20
C ASN A 19 9.98 37.75 -0.28
N LEU A 20 10.86 37.24 -1.15
CA LEU A 20 10.75 37.42 -2.60
C LEU A 20 11.56 36.43 -3.44
N VAL A 21 12.86 36.21 -3.16
CA VAL A 21 13.71 35.22 -3.85
C VAL A 21 14.85 34.77 -2.93
N ALA A 22 14.95 33.46 -2.69
CA ALA A 22 16.12 32.79 -2.11
C ALA A 22 16.52 31.60 -2.98
N ARG A 23 17.81 31.44 -3.27
CA ARG A 23 18.33 30.36 -4.12
C ARG A 23 19.12 29.35 -3.30
N PHE A 24 18.70 28.10 -3.35
CA PHE A 24 19.39 26.97 -2.77
C PHE A 24 20.29 26.33 -3.82
N THR A 25 21.53 26.04 -3.44
CA THR A 25 22.48 25.31 -4.29
C THR A 25 22.91 24.02 -3.60
N THR A 26 22.94 22.95 -4.39
CA THR A 26 23.31 21.62 -3.90
C THR A 26 24.82 21.41 -3.97
N ILE A 27 25.32 20.40 -3.24
CA ILE A 27 26.72 19.94 -3.37
C ILE A 27 27.05 19.55 -4.83
N ARG A 28 26.04 19.13 -5.61
CA ARG A 28 26.17 18.75 -7.03
C ARG A 28 26.00 19.93 -7.99
N GLY A 29 25.69 21.14 -7.48
CA GLY A 29 25.54 22.37 -8.27
C GLY A 29 24.13 22.64 -8.81
N ASP A 30 23.15 21.81 -8.47
CA ASP A 30 21.74 22.03 -8.81
C ASP A 30 21.20 23.26 -8.06
N LYS A 31 20.29 24.00 -8.69
CA LYS A 31 19.76 25.26 -8.17
C LYS A 31 18.25 25.20 -8.04
N PHE A 32 17.73 25.72 -6.93
CA PHE A 32 16.29 25.80 -6.65
C PHE A 32 15.94 27.15 -6.04
N ASP A 33 14.91 27.82 -6.57
CA ASP A 33 14.50 29.15 -6.14
C ASP A 33 13.20 29.11 -5.34
N ILE A 34 13.20 29.74 -4.18
CA ILE A 34 12.01 30.01 -3.38
C ILE A 34 11.64 31.46 -3.59
N THR A 35 10.49 31.69 -4.23
CA THR A 35 10.05 33.04 -4.60
C THR A 35 8.77 33.51 -3.92
N THR A 36 8.35 32.80 -2.87
CA THR A 36 7.08 33.02 -2.19
C THR A 36 7.27 33.04 -0.67
N ASN A 37 6.38 33.77 0.00
CA ASN A 37 6.23 33.80 1.45
C ASN A 37 5.52 32.54 1.97
N ASP A 38 4.99 31.70 1.07
CA ASP A 38 4.39 30.42 1.38
C ASP A 38 5.47 29.41 1.80
N CYS A 39 5.08 28.51 2.70
CA CYS A 39 5.93 27.47 3.25
C CYS A 39 6.24 26.41 2.17
N VAL A 40 7.48 26.37 1.66
CA VAL A 40 7.89 25.43 0.59
C VAL A 40 8.66 24.24 1.18
N ASN A 41 8.24 23.01 0.84
CA ASN A 41 8.87 21.75 1.30
C ASN A 41 10.05 21.37 0.41
N PHE A 42 11.17 20.93 1.01
CA PHE A 42 12.19 20.20 0.26
C PHE A 42 11.89 18.69 0.27
N GLU A 43 12.14 18.02 -0.84
CA GLU A 43 11.94 16.57 -0.98
C GLU A 43 13.16 15.80 -0.46
N LYS A 44 12.95 14.59 0.09
CA LYS A 44 14.05 13.72 0.57
C LYS A 44 15.01 13.28 -0.55
N THR A 45 14.53 13.30 -1.77
CA THR A 45 15.26 12.98 -3.01
C THR A 45 16.07 14.17 -3.53
N GLN A 46 15.82 15.37 -3.03
CA GLN A 46 16.61 16.55 -3.36
C GLN A 46 17.97 16.50 -2.65
N PRO A 47 19.03 17.03 -3.27
CA PRO A 47 20.36 16.87 -2.70
C PRO A 47 20.50 17.66 -1.40
N ILE A 48 21.39 17.22 -0.51
CA ILE A 48 21.80 17.98 0.66
C ILE A 48 22.29 19.35 0.16
N TYR A 49 21.52 20.40 0.44
CA TYR A 49 21.88 21.77 0.12
C TYR A 49 22.98 22.19 1.07
N ASN A 50 24.05 22.77 0.53
CA ASN A 50 25.16 23.27 1.34
C ASN A 50 25.21 24.80 1.33
N ILE A 51 24.55 25.48 0.38
CA ILE A 51 24.59 26.95 0.27
C ILE A 51 23.19 27.53 0.02
N ILE A 52 22.80 28.52 0.82
CA ILE A 52 21.69 29.44 0.54
C ILE A 52 22.25 30.77 0.09
N GLN A 53 21.75 31.27 -1.03
CA GLN A 53 22.01 32.63 -1.48
C GLN A 53 20.72 33.45 -1.41
N VAL A 54 20.74 34.50 -0.59
CA VAL A 54 19.63 35.44 -0.45
C VAL A 54 20.00 36.74 -1.16
N ALA A 55 19.12 37.22 -2.03
CA ALA A 55 19.35 38.46 -2.78
C ALA A 55 19.26 39.72 -1.90
N ASP A 56 19.73 40.86 -2.44
CA ASP A 56 19.83 42.15 -1.75
C ASP A 56 18.49 42.61 -1.13
N LYS A 57 18.52 43.01 0.15
CA LYS A 57 17.38 43.42 1.00
C LYS A 57 16.37 42.33 1.37
N PHE A 58 16.68 41.05 1.18
CA PHE A 58 15.74 39.95 1.47
C PHE A 58 16.10 39.11 2.69
N VAL A 59 15.12 38.32 3.12
CA VAL A 59 15.21 37.41 4.26
C VAL A 59 14.65 36.06 3.83
N CYS A 60 15.38 35.00 4.15
CA CYS A 60 14.91 33.62 4.06
C CYS A 60 14.86 33.02 5.46
N GLU A 61 13.77 32.32 5.77
CA GLU A 61 13.57 31.67 7.06
C GLU A 61 13.50 30.16 6.86
N LEU A 62 14.35 29.43 7.58
CA LEU A 62 14.38 27.97 7.59
C LEU A 62 13.61 27.45 8.80
N PHE A 63 12.88 26.36 8.61
CA PHE A 63 12.05 25.75 9.64
C PHE A 63 12.34 24.25 9.78
N SER A 64 12.21 23.74 11.01
CA SER A 64 12.38 22.32 11.35
C SER A 64 11.07 21.54 11.36
N ASP A 65 9.92 22.23 11.33
CA ASP A 65 8.55 21.69 11.40
C ASP A 65 7.83 21.86 10.04
N ARG A 66 7.02 20.85 9.68
CA ARG A 66 6.16 20.76 8.48
C ARG A 66 5.22 21.95 8.22
N ASN A 67 4.95 22.80 9.21
CA ASN A 67 4.02 23.92 9.11
C ASN A 67 4.69 25.30 9.22
N CYS A 68 6.01 25.39 9.04
CA CYS A 68 6.78 26.63 9.24
C CYS A 68 6.53 27.30 10.61
N ARG A 69 6.31 26.49 11.66
CA ARG A 69 6.05 27.00 13.02
C ARG A 69 7.32 27.17 13.83
N LYS A 70 8.21 26.17 13.74
CA LYS A 70 9.45 26.13 14.50
C LYS A 70 10.62 26.57 13.62
N LYS A 71 10.99 27.83 13.78
CA LYS A 71 12.08 28.46 13.04
C LYS A 71 13.44 27.97 13.54
N VAL A 72 14.31 27.62 12.62
CA VAL A 72 15.68 27.15 12.89
C VAL A 72 16.66 28.27 12.63
N GLU A 73 16.58 28.90 11.47
CA GLU A 73 17.59 29.84 11.01
C GLU A 73 16.96 30.97 10.20
N ARG A 74 17.60 32.14 10.25
CA ARG A 74 17.23 33.31 9.46
C ARG A 74 18.45 33.79 8.69
N ALA A 75 18.40 33.65 7.36
CA ALA A 75 19.41 34.18 6.47
C ALA A 75 18.97 35.56 5.96
N TYR A 76 19.87 36.53 6.03
CA TYR A 76 19.70 37.85 5.40
C TYR A 76 20.42 37.85 4.05
N GLU A 77 20.56 39.00 3.39
CA GLU A 77 21.36 39.10 2.17
C GLU A 77 22.76 38.48 2.35
N GLY A 78 23.14 37.61 1.41
CA GLY A 78 24.44 36.95 1.41
C GLY A 78 24.38 35.46 1.09
N ALA A 79 25.54 34.80 1.17
CA ALA A 79 25.67 33.36 1.01
C ALA A 79 25.95 32.69 2.36
N TYR A 80 25.17 31.66 2.69
CA TYR A 80 25.21 30.97 3.98
C TYR A 80 25.43 29.48 3.77
N GLU A 81 26.36 28.88 4.52
CA GLU A 81 26.54 27.43 4.51
C GLU A 81 25.53 26.74 5.43
N ILE A 82 24.77 25.78 4.89
CA ILE A 82 23.88 24.93 5.68
C ILE A 82 24.67 23.67 6.07
N THR A 83 25.24 23.64 7.26
CA THR A 83 26.09 22.51 7.68
C THR A 83 25.26 21.39 8.30
N TYR A 84 24.32 21.68 9.20
CA TYR A 84 23.44 20.67 9.82
C TYR A 84 22.15 21.31 10.36
N VAL A 85 21.01 21.09 9.69
CA VAL A 85 19.69 21.34 10.29
C VAL A 85 19.14 20.02 10.81
N GLU A 86 19.02 19.88 12.13
CA GLU A 86 18.33 18.74 12.73
C GLU A 86 16.81 18.91 12.58
N PHE A 87 16.22 18.13 11.68
CA PHE A 87 14.78 18.10 11.48
C PHE A 87 14.09 17.28 12.55
N GLU A 88 12.99 17.81 13.07
CA GLU A 88 12.11 17.00 13.90
C GLU A 88 11.49 15.92 13.03
N LYS A 89 11.76 14.66 13.35
CA LYS A 89 10.98 13.56 12.79
C LYS A 89 9.53 13.84 13.12
N SER A 90 8.67 13.87 12.10
CA SER A 90 7.23 13.96 12.27
C SER A 90 6.76 12.84 13.21
N THR A 91 6.58 13.16 14.48
CA THR A 91 6.03 12.29 15.52
C THR A 91 4.50 12.29 15.52
N ILE A 92 3.86 12.89 14.53
CA ILE A 92 2.42 12.73 14.31
C ILE A 92 2.19 11.34 13.69
N LEU A 93 2.44 10.29 14.46
CA LEU A 93 1.55 9.14 14.41
C LEU A 93 0.24 9.66 15.00
N ARG A 94 -0.78 9.85 14.16
CA ARG A 94 -2.14 9.92 14.69
C ARG A 94 -2.35 8.58 15.41
N ALA A 95 -2.46 8.65 16.73
CA ALA A 95 -2.80 7.46 17.50
C ALA A 95 -4.25 7.14 17.18
N HIS A 96 -4.44 6.11 16.37
CA HIS A 96 -5.75 5.51 16.18
C HIS A 96 -5.88 4.39 17.19
N HIS A 97 -7.04 4.28 17.81
CA HIS A 97 -7.36 3.13 18.64
C HIS A 97 -8.52 2.36 18.01
N SER A 98 -8.44 1.02 18.09
CA SER A 98 -9.53 0.15 17.70
C SER A 98 -10.68 0.29 18.69
N ALA A 99 -11.90 0.34 18.17
CA ALA A 99 -13.12 0.34 18.94
C ALA A 99 -14.21 -0.47 18.21
N THR A 100 -15.27 -0.84 18.93
CA THR A 100 -16.40 -1.57 18.35
C THR A 100 -17.54 -0.61 18.03
N ALA A 101 -17.94 -0.55 16.75
CA ALA A 101 -19.11 0.17 16.29
C ALA A 101 -20.26 -0.80 15.98
N ARG A 102 -21.49 -0.27 15.88
CA ARG A 102 -22.69 -1.03 15.51
C ARG A 102 -23.21 -0.54 14.18
N LEU A 103 -23.07 -1.36 13.15
CA LEU A 103 -23.66 -1.12 11.84
C LEU A 103 -25.03 -1.78 11.77
N THR A 104 -26.08 -0.99 11.58
CA THR A 104 -27.45 -1.47 11.41
C THR A 104 -27.92 -1.28 9.97
N THR A 105 -28.35 -2.36 9.34
CA THR A 105 -28.87 -2.38 7.96
C THR A 105 -30.25 -3.01 7.92
N ILE A 106 -30.99 -2.82 6.82
CA ILE A 106 -32.27 -3.49 6.60
C ILE A 106 -32.04 -4.78 5.82
N ASN A 107 -32.67 -5.87 6.26
CA ASN A 107 -32.65 -7.14 5.55
C ASN A 107 -33.71 -7.19 4.44
N PRO A 108 -33.69 -8.20 3.55
CA PRO A 108 -34.69 -8.32 2.48
C PRO A 108 -36.15 -8.40 2.97
N GLN A 109 -36.37 -8.78 4.24
CA GLN A 109 -37.68 -8.85 4.87
C GLN A 109 -38.12 -7.52 5.51
N GLY A 110 -37.32 -6.45 5.42
CA GLY A 110 -37.61 -5.13 5.98
C GLY A 110 -37.23 -4.95 7.46
N SER A 111 -36.59 -5.94 8.09
CA SER A 111 -36.20 -5.90 9.50
C SER A 111 -34.76 -5.43 9.68
N PRO A 112 -34.46 -4.64 10.75
CA PRO A 112 -33.10 -4.21 11.04
C PRO A 112 -32.23 -5.39 11.52
N ILE A 113 -31.02 -5.49 10.96
CA ILE A 113 -29.97 -6.41 11.38
C ILE A 113 -28.78 -5.59 11.87
N ILE A 114 -28.22 -5.98 13.01
CA ILE A 114 -27.09 -5.29 13.64
C ILE A 114 -25.85 -6.15 13.51
N ARG A 115 -24.77 -5.56 13.01
CA ARG A 115 -23.43 -6.15 12.97
C ARG A 115 -22.49 -5.31 13.81
N GLN A 116 -21.69 -5.96 14.66
CA GLN A 116 -20.58 -5.30 15.34
C GLN A 116 -19.37 -5.30 14.41
N ILE A 117 -18.76 -4.13 14.22
CA ILE A 117 -17.59 -3.98 13.35
C ILE A 117 -16.47 -3.30 14.11
N GLU A 118 -15.23 -3.62 13.74
CA GLU A 118 -14.08 -2.87 14.21
C GLU A 118 -13.99 -1.55 13.44
N VAL A 119 -13.78 -0.46 14.19
CA VAL A 119 -13.51 0.87 13.65
C VAL A 119 -12.26 1.44 14.31
N TRP A 120 -11.59 2.34 13.61
CA TRP A 120 -10.45 3.08 14.14
C TRP A 120 -10.86 4.53 14.38
N LEU A 121 -10.66 4.98 15.61
CA LEU A 121 -11.03 6.31 16.07
C LEU A 121 -9.76 7.05 16.48
N GLY A 122 -9.76 8.37 16.28
CA GLY A 122 -8.72 9.23 16.82
C GLY A 122 -8.91 9.54 18.30
N ASP A 123 -7.93 10.27 18.85
CA ASP A 123 -7.99 10.81 20.21
C ASP A 123 -9.25 11.66 20.44
N PRO A 124 -9.69 11.83 21.71
CA PRO A 124 -10.79 12.73 22.04
C PRO A 124 -10.60 14.12 21.42
N GLY A 125 -11.60 14.59 20.67
CA GLY A 125 -11.53 15.83 19.89
C GLY A 125 -11.28 15.62 18.39
N SER A 126 -10.95 14.40 17.97
CA SER A 126 -10.94 14.01 16.57
C SER A 126 -12.36 13.96 16.00
N ALA A 127 -12.50 14.31 14.72
CA ALA A 127 -13.75 14.39 14.00
C ALA A 127 -13.82 13.39 12.83
N TYR A 128 -13.27 12.19 13.03
CA TYR A 128 -13.26 11.13 12.03
C TYR A 128 -13.40 9.73 12.63
N VAL A 129 -13.83 8.80 11.79
CA VAL A 129 -13.82 7.36 12.01
C VAL A 129 -13.32 6.66 10.75
N MET A 130 -12.53 5.61 10.89
CA MET A 130 -12.07 4.77 9.78
C MET A 130 -12.53 3.33 9.96
N PHE A 131 -12.73 2.61 8.86
CA PHE A 131 -13.16 1.22 8.88
C PHE A 131 -12.85 0.51 7.56
N ASP A 132 -12.99 -0.82 7.58
CA ASP A 132 -12.76 -1.66 6.41
C ASP A 132 -13.77 -1.34 5.28
N PRO A 133 -13.32 -1.20 4.02
CA PRO A 133 -14.17 -0.78 2.90
C PRO A 133 -15.49 -1.55 2.74
N GLN A 134 -15.53 -2.84 3.07
CA GLN A 134 -16.74 -3.67 2.93
C GLN A 134 -17.94 -3.13 3.72
N PHE A 135 -17.69 -2.38 4.81
CA PHE A 135 -18.76 -1.82 5.65
C PHE A 135 -19.37 -0.53 5.09
N SER A 136 -18.82 0.01 4.00
CA SER A 136 -19.38 1.17 3.29
C SER A 136 -20.45 0.80 2.26
N GLU A 137 -20.48 -0.45 1.79
CA GLU A 137 -21.39 -0.90 0.72
C GLU A 137 -22.86 -0.58 1.00
N PRO A 138 -23.40 -0.80 2.22
CA PRO A 138 -24.80 -0.48 2.49
C PRO A 138 -25.13 1.00 2.25
N PHE A 139 -24.19 1.91 2.54
CA PHE A 139 -24.40 3.36 2.37
C PHE A 139 -24.43 3.73 0.89
N GLN A 140 -23.59 3.09 0.07
CA GLN A 140 -23.52 3.28 -1.37
C GLN A 140 -24.80 2.79 -2.08
N VAL A 141 -25.29 1.61 -1.69
CA VAL A 141 -26.53 1.03 -2.22
C VAL A 141 -27.71 1.96 -1.93
N GLU A 142 -27.83 2.41 -0.68
CA GLU A 142 -28.89 3.32 -0.27
C GLU A 142 -28.85 4.65 -1.04
N SER A 143 -27.66 5.22 -1.24
CA SER A 143 -27.50 6.44 -2.05
C SER A 143 -27.96 6.26 -3.49
N THR A 144 -27.74 5.09 -4.06
CA THR A 144 -28.15 4.77 -5.43
C THR A 144 -29.68 4.67 -5.53
N LEU A 145 -30.33 4.11 -4.50
CA LEU A 145 -31.79 3.99 -4.43
C LEU A 145 -32.49 5.34 -4.22
N GLN A 146 -31.86 6.27 -3.52
CA GLN A 146 -32.43 7.59 -3.25
C GLN A 146 -32.49 8.53 -4.46
N GLY A 147 -31.95 8.13 -5.62
CA GLY A 147 -32.12 8.86 -6.87
C GLY A 147 -31.74 10.33 -6.74
N GLY A 148 -30.46 10.61 -6.50
CA GLY A 148 -29.94 11.98 -6.40
C GLY A 148 -30.32 12.84 -7.61
N ASP A 149 -30.40 14.15 -7.40
CA ASP A 149 -30.59 15.12 -8.47
C ASP A 149 -29.49 14.96 -9.53
N ARG A 150 -29.85 14.39 -10.69
CA ARG A 150 -28.93 14.05 -11.80
C ARG A 150 -28.29 15.27 -12.46
N SER A 151 -28.61 16.48 -12.01
CA SER A 151 -28.08 17.74 -12.55
C SER A 151 -26.70 18.12 -11.97
N ILE A 152 -26.27 17.51 -10.87
CA ILE A 152 -24.97 17.78 -10.23
C ILE A 152 -24.05 16.56 -10.39
N PRO A 153 -22.83 16.70 -10.94
CA PRO A 153 -21.84 15.62 -10.92
C PRO A 153 -21.54 15.24 -9.46
N GLN A 154 -22.00 14.07 -9.03
CA GLN A 154 -21.65 13.52 -7.72
C GLN A 154 -20.32 12.79 -7.85
N ASP A 155 -19.34 13.20 -7.05
CA ASP A 155 -18.09 12.46 -6.88
C ASP A 155 -18.45 11.14 -6.15
N LEU A 156 -18.41 10.01 -6.86
CA LEU A 156 -18.80 8.70 -6.32
C LEU A 156 -17.91 8.25 -5.15
N GLU A 157 -16.72 8.87 -4.99
CA GLU A 157 -15.82 8.62 -3.88
C GLU A 157 -16.20 9.42 -2.61
N LEU A 158 -17.13 10.37 -2.71
CA LEU A 158 -17.57 11.22 -1.59
C LEU A 158 -19.08 11.10 -1.40
N LEU A 159 -19.48 10.43 -0.33
CA LEU A 159 -20.88 10.23 -0.01
C LEU A 159 -21.32 11.11 1.17
N PRO A 160 -22.24 12.06 0.98
CA PRO A 160 -22.75 12.91 2.06
C PRO A 160 -23.56 12.11 3.09
N LEU A 161 -23.31 12.37 4.37
CA LEU A 161 -23.99 11.79 5.53
C LEU A 161 -24.29 12.89 6.57
N GLU A 162 -25.06 12.54 7.60
CA GLU A 162 -25.25 13.34 8.80
C GLU A 162 -24.77 12.56 10.02
N PHE A 163 -24.04 13.23 10.90
CA PHE A 163 -23.70 12.71 12.22
C PHE A 163 -24.67 13.25 13.26
N HIS A 164 -25.35 12.34 13.95
CA HIS A 164 -26.32 12.64 14.99
C HIS A 164 -25.66 12.51 16.36
N HIS A 165 -25.43 13.63 17.04
CA HIS A 165 -24.69 13.67 18.30
C HIS A 165 -25.41 12.91 19.43
N ASP A 166 -26.73 13.07 19.57
CA ASP A 166 -27.53 12.48 20.66
C ASP A 166 -27.44 10.95 20.71
N THR A 167 -27.25 10.33 19.55
CA THR A 167 -27.24 8.88 19.37
C THR A 167 -25.92 8.37 18.80
N ARG A 168 -24.94 9.27 18.62
CA ARG A 168 -23.57 9.02 18.13
C ARG A 168 -23.55 8.13 16.89
N HIS A 169 -24.33 8.49 15.87
CA HIS A 169 -24.42 7.69 14.66
C HIS A 169 -24.35 8.49 13.38
N PHE A 170 -23.87 7.84 12.32
CA PHE A 170 -23.94 8.32 10.96
C PHE A 170 -25.11 7.69 10.21
N ALA A 171 -25.82 8.49 9.43
CA ALA A 171 -26.89 8.04 8.53
C ALA A 171 -27.02 8.99 7.34
N HIS A 172 -27.78 8.59 6.33
CA HIS A 172 -28.21 9.47 5.26
C HIS A 172 -29.21 10.50 5.77
N LYS A 173 -29.21 11.71 5.18
CA LYS A 173 -30.16 12.78 5.55
C LYS A 173 -31.63 12.35 5.43
N SER A 174 -31.93 11.59 4.38
CA SER A 174 -33.30 11.20 4.01
C SER A 174 -33.66 9.76 4.39
N SER A 175 -32.76 9.00 5.02
CA SER A 175 -33.01 7.61 5.38
C SER A 175 -32.39 7.22 6.71
N PRO A 176 -33.15 6.54 7.59
CA PRO A 176 -32.67 6.12 8.91
C PRO A 176 -31.66 4.96 8.86
N TYR A 177 -31.54 4.29 7.70
CA TYR A 177 -30.62 3.17 7.50
C TYR A 177 -29.91 3.28 6.13
N PRO A 178 -28.70 2.73 5.99
CA PRO A 178 -27.88 2.12 7.03
C PRO A 178 -27.42 3.14 8.07
N ARG A 179 -27.16 2.64 9.28
CA ARG A 179 -26.81 3.44 10.45
C ARG A 179 -25.56 2.89 11.10
N LEU A 180 -24.54 3.73 11.25
CA LEU A 180 -23.29 3.37 11.93
C LEU A 180 -23.19 4.10 13.26
N GLU A 181 -23.40 3.38 14.37
CA GLU A 181 -23.25 3.92 15.73
C GLU A 181 -21.83 3.70 16.24
N ILE A 182 -21.21 4.75 16.77
CA ILE A 182 -19.84 4.71 17.30
C ILE A 182 -19.82 4.92 18.83
N PRO A 183 -18.80 4.42 19.54
CA PRO A 183 -18.77 4.42 21.00
C PRO A 183 -18.45 5.79 21.61
N GLN A 184 -17.96 6.75 20.82
CA GLN A 184 -17.65 8.10 21.27
C GLN A 184 -18.35 9.16 20.43
N ASP A 185 -18.58 10.33 21.03
CA ASP A 185 -19.03 11.49 20.27
C ASP A 185 -17.86 12.10 19.50
N LEU A 186 -18.15 12.73 18.36
CA LEU A 186 -17.15 13.44 17.55
C LEU A 186 -17.36 14.93 17.71
N VAL A 187 -16.27 15.65 17.96
CA VAL A 187 -16.35 17.10 18.21
C VAL A 187 -16.39 17.82 16.87
N GLY A 188 -17.57 18.35 16.52
CA GLY A 188 -17.73 19.31 15.42
C GLY A 188 -17.25 20.71 15.81
N ARG A 189 -17.49 21.71 14.95
CA ARG A 189 -17.25 23.14 15.31
C ARG A 189 -18.04 23.49 16.57
N SER A 190 -17.34 23.89 17.64
CA SER A 190 -17.85 24.70 18.77
C SER A 190 -19.26 24.32 19.27
N GLY A 191 -19.39 23.16 19.93
CA GLY A 191 -20.60 22.83 20.71
C GLY A 191 -21.86 22.58 19.88
N ALA A 192 -21.72 22.09 18.64
CA ALA A 192 -22.85 21.69 17.80
C ALA A 192 -23.81 20.75 18.55
N GLN A 193 -25.06 21.19 18.75
CA GLN A 193 -26.15 20.36 19.27
C GLN A 193 -27.01 19.87 18.10
N GLY A 194 -27.43 18.61 18.14
CA GLY A 194 -28.28 17.99 17.11
C GLY A 194 -27.49 17.21 16.07
N LYS A 195 -27.32 17.78 14.86
CA LYS A 195 -26.67 17.10 13.72
C LYS A 195 -25.53 17.91 13.13
N SER A 196 -24.47 17.23 12.73
CA SER A 196 -23.36 17.80 11.96
C SER A 196 -23.30 17.16 10.56
N PRO A 197 -23.03 17.94 9.50
CA PRO A 197 -22.76 17.38 8.19
C PRO A 197 -21.47 16.54 8.23
N ALA A 198 -21.48 15.42 7.51
CA ALA A 198 -20.36 14.50 7.44
C ALA A 198 -20.22 13.95 6.02
N THR A 199 -19.01 13.51 5.68
CA THR A 199 -18.73 12.89 4.38
C THR A 199 -18.08 11.54 4.60
N LEU A 200 -18.63 10.50 3.96
CA LEU A 200 -18.01 9.20 3.80
C LEU A 200 -17.09 9.22 2.57
N HIS A 201 -15.81 8.97 2.80
CA HIS A 201 -14.72 8.91 1.85
C HIS A 201 -14.50 7.44 1.43
N ILE A 202 -14.75 7.15 0.15
CA ILE A 202 -14.78 5.82 -0.46
C ILE A 202 -13.61 5.70 -1.45
N TRP A 203 -12.39 5.77 -0.92
CA TRP A 203 -11.15 5.65 -1.70
C TRP A 203 -10.03 5.07 -0.82
N GLY A 204 -8.99 4.55 -1.47
CA GLY A 204 -7.84 3.95 -0.79
C GLY A 204 -8.13 2.57 -0.16
N VAL A 205 -7.24 2.14 0.76
CA VAL A 205 -7.30 0.81 1.41
C VAL A 205 -8.19 0.77 2.66
N THR A 206 -8.62 1.93 3.14
CA THR A 206 -9.50 2.10 4.30
C THR A 206 -10.48 3.22 4.01
N HIS A 207 -11.76 3.03 4.31
CA HIS A 207 -12.74 4.11 4.18
C HIS A 207 -12.81 4.93 5.46
N ALA A 208 -13.19 6.19 5.33
CA ALA A 208 -13.25 7.12 6.44
C ALA A 208 -14.55 7.93 6.40
N ILE A 209 -15.10 8.29 7.56
CA ILE A 209 -16.12 9.33 7.66
C ILE A 209 -15.53 10.48 8.45
N THR A 210 -15.70 11.72 7.97
CA THR A 210 -15.27 12.94 8.67
C THR A 210 -16.44 13.89 8.86
N LEU A 211 -16.45 14.67 9.93
CA LEU A 211 -17.35 15.82 10.02
C LEU A 211 -16.86 16.95 9.12
N ASP A 212 -17.75 17.54 8.33
CA ASP A 212 -17.39 18.55 7.34
C ASP A 212 -16.94 19.86 8.02
N GLY A 213 -16.01 20.57 7.39
CA GLY A 213 -15.48 21.83 7.91
C GLY A 213 -14.53 21.68 9.12
N THR A 214 -14.13 20.46 9.45
CA THR A 214 -13.10 20.16 10.46
C THR A 214 -11.71 20.00 9.83
N ALA A 215 -10.66 20.10 10.64
CA ALA A 215 -9.29 19.82 10.19
C ALA A 215 -9.13 18.38 9.66
N ASP A 216 -9.92 17.43 10.17
CA ASP A 216 -9.88 16.04 9.72
C ASP A 216 -10.50 15.85 8.33
N SER A 217 -11.58 16.59 8.03
CA SER A 217 -12.13 16.66 6.68
C SER A 217 -11.13 17.27 5.68
N GLY A 218 -10.45 18.36 6.08
CA GLY A 218 -9.38 18.96 5.26
C GLY A 218 -8.20 18.00 5.02
N PHE A 219 -7.80 17.27 6.07
CA PHE A 219 -6.74 16.26 5.97
C PHE A 219 -7.12 15.11 5.02
N GLN A 220 -8.35 14.59 5.10
CA GLN A 220 -8.83 13.56 4.16
C GLN A 220 -8.84 14.05 2.72
N HIS A 221 -9.24 15.30 2.48
CA HIS A 221 -9.17 15.89 1.14
C HIS A 221 -7.72 15.92 0.61
N CYS A 222 -6.76 16.41 1.41
CA CYS A 222 -5.34 16.42 1.01
C CYS A 222 -4.80 15.00 0.75
N LEU A 223 -5.14 14.04 1.61
CA LEU A 223 -4.73 12.64 1.42
C LEU A 223 -5.27 12.07 0.11
N ARG A 224 -6.52 12.36 -0.24
CA ARG A 224 -7.12 11.90 -1.50
C ARG A 224 -6.39 12.44 -2.71
N GLU A 225 -6.09 13.73 -2.74
CA GLU A 225 -5.37 14.34 -3.88
C GLU A 225 -3.96 13.74 -4.00
N SER A 226 -3.24 13.57 -2.88
CA SER A 226 -1.95 12.86 -2.89
C SER A 226 -2.07 11.41 -3.36
N TYR A 227 -3.13 10.70 -2.96
CA TYR A 227 -3.38 9.33 -3.42
C TYR A 227 -3.62 9.27 -4.93
N ARG A 228 -4.40 10.20 -5.49
CA ARG A 228 -4.66 10.29 -6.93
C ARG A 228 -3.40 10.62 -7.72
N GLU A 229 -2.57 11.53 -7.22
CA GLU A 229 -1.28 11.88 -7.86
C GLU A 229 -0.29 10.72 -7.82
N LEU A 230 -0.18 10.02 -6.68
CA LEU A 230 0.76 8.93 -6.47
C LEU A 230 0.26 7.58 -7.00
N GLY A 231 -1.04 7.43 -7.26
CA GLY A 231 -1.67 6.18 -7.70
C GLY A 231 -0.97 5.53 -8.88
N PRO A 232 -0.77 6.24 -10.01
CA PRO A 232 -0.08 5.68 -11.17
C PRO A 232 1.35 5.20 -10.87
N VAL A 233 2.09 5.95 -10.05
CA VAL A 233 3.45 5.58 -9.64
C VAL A 233 3.42 4.36 -8.72
N LEU A 234 2.46 4.29 -7.80
CA LEU A 234 2.30 3.16 -6.91
C LEU A 234 1.93 1.89 -7.67
N ASP A 235 1.08 2.00 -8.70
CA ASP A 235 0.72 0.88 -9.56
C ASP A 235 1.90 0.44 -10.45
N GLU A 236 2.66 1.39 -11.00
CA GLU A 236 3.91 1.09 -11.71
C GLU A 236 4.95 0.39 -10.80
N LEU A 237 5.00 0.77 -9.51
CA LEU A 237 5.88 0.14 -8.53
C LEU A 237 5.40 -1.26 -8.12
N LYS A 238 4.08 -1.46 -7.96
CA LYS A 238 3.50 -2.79 -7.71
C LYS A 238 3.81 -3.76 -8.84
N ASP A 239 3.80 -3.28 -10.08
CA ASP A 239 4.10 -4.10 -11.26
C ASP A 239 5.61 -4.39 -11.42
N ARG A 240 6.48 -3.70 -10.66
CA ARG A 240 7.94 -3.84 -10.75
C ARG A 240 8.57 -4.64 -9.62
N SER A 241 7.89 -4.78 -8.47
CA SER A 241 8.39 -5.59 -7.36
C SER A 241 7.88 -7.02 -7.45
N PHE A 242 8.79 -7.99 -7.35
CA PHE A 242 8.41 -9.40 -7.22
C PHE A 242 8.72 -9.90 -5.81
N ARG A 243 7.92 -10.86 -5.37
CA ARG A 243 8.14 -11.56 -4.11
C ARG A 243 8.84 -12.88 -4.37
N PHE A 244 9.98 -13.08 -3.72
CA PHE A 244 10.84 -14.24 -3.87
C PHE A 244 10.74 -15.16 -2.65
N LEU A 245 10.57 -16.46 -2.91
CA LEU A 245 10.55 -17.48 -1.86
C LEU A 245 11.91 -17.55 -1.14
N THR A 246 11.87 -17.89 0.14
CA THR A 246 13.06 -18.14 0.96
C THR A 246 13.33 -19.64 1.10
N SER A 247 14.56 -20.01 1.47
CA SER A 247 14.93 -21.41 1.72
C SER A 247 14.05 -22.09 2.77
N SER A 248 13.72 -21.38 3.85
CA SER A 248 12.83 -21.91 4.88
C SER A 248 11.44 -22.25 4.32
N LYS A 249 10.89 -21.41 3.44
CA LYS A 249 9.59 -21.65 2.80
C LYS A 249 9.63 -22.80 1.81
N VAL A 250 10.70 -22.94 1.02
CA VAL A 250 10.85 -24.09 0.11
C VAL A 250 11.04 -25.39 0.88
N ILE A 251 11.80 -25.37 1.99
CA ILE A 251 11.91 -26.53 2.91
C ILE A 251 10.53 -26.86 3.50
N LYS A 252 9.75 -25.85 3.93
CA LYS A 252 8.38 -26.05 4.44
C LYS A 252 7.51 -26.72 3.37
N LEU A 253 7.50 -26.22 2.13
CA LEU A 253 6.77 -26.82 1.01
C LEU A 253 7.17 -28.27 0.73
N HIS A 254 8.47 -28.57 0.75
CA HIS A 254 8.95 -29.94 0.58
C HIS A 254 8.42 -30.85 1.69
N SER A 255 8.55 -30.39 2.95
CA SER A 255 8.14 -31.14 4.13
C SER A 255 6.65 -31.42 4.21
N SER A 256 5.81 -30.47 3.76
CA SER A 256 4.35 -30.60 3.82
C SER A 256 3.78 -31.44 2.69
N THR A 257 4.45 -31.49 1.54
CA THR A 257 3.85 -32.01 0.30
C THR A 257 4.53 -33.28 -0.21
N ILE A 258 5.79 -33.54 0.18
CA ILE A 258 6.60 -34.62 -0.41
C ILE A 258 7.09 -35.58 0.67
N THR A 259 7.94 -35.10 1.59
CA THR A 259 8.52 -35.90 2.68
C THR A 259 9.17 -34.98 3.71
N THR A 260 9.25 -35.41 4.96
CA THR A 260 9.86 -34.65 6.06
C THR A 260 11.39 -34.57 6.00
N ALA A 261 12.02 -35.14 4.96
CA ALA A 261 13.46 -35.12 4.77
C ALA A 261 13.99 -33.69 4.57
N GLN A 262 15.14 -33.41 5.17
CA GLN A 262 15.86 -32.16 4.99
C GLN A 262 16.75 -32.20 3.72
N PRO A 263 17.14 -31.05 3.17
CA PRO A 263 18.11 -30.99 2.08
C PRO A 263 19.42 -31.66 2.50
N SER A 264 19.92 -32.61 1.70
CA SER A 264 21.25 -33.19 1.91
C SER A 264 22.37 -32.21 1.57
N GLN A 265 22.08 -31.22 0.73
CA GLN A 265 23.00 -30.15 0.35
C GLN A 265 22.30 -28.78 0.48
N PRO A 266 22.18 -28.21 1.70
CA PRO A 266 21.48 -26.95 1.93
C PRO A 266 22.01 -25.78 1.08
N ALA A 267 23.33 -25.68 0.91
CA ALA A 267 23.94 -24.64 0.08
C ALA A 267 23.50 -24.71 -1.40
N MET A 268 23.22 -25.91 -1.92
CA MET A 268 22.71 -26.10 -3.27
C MET A 268 21.26 -25.62 -3.40
N LEU A 269 20.47 -25.76 -2.34
CA LEU A 269 19.12 -25.22 -2.26
C LEU A 269 19.14 -23.70 -2.20
N ASP A 270 19.96 -23.12 -1.33
CA ASP A 270 20.12 -21.66 -1.20
C ASP A 270 20.54 -21.04 -2.53
N SER A 271 21.49 -21.68 -3.23
CA SER A 271 21.92 -21.27 -4.57
C SER A 271 20.77 -21.30 -5.58
N ALA A 272 19.94 -22.33 -5.56
CA ALA A 272 18.79 -22.44 -6.47
C ALA A 272 17.75 -21.35 -6.20
N ILE A 273 17.49 -21.05 -4.92
CA ILE A 273 16.46 -20.10 -4.49
C ILE A 273 16.90 -18.65 -4.72
N ALA A 274 18.19 -18.34 -4.61
CA ALA A 274 18.72 -17.02 -4.94
C ALA A 274 18.75 -16.73 -6.45
N SER A 275 18.75 -17.76 -7.30
CA SER A 275 18.94 -17.63 -8.74
C SER A 275 17.91 -16.72 -9.45
N PRO A 276 16.59 -16.81 -9.18
CA PRO A 276 15.60 -15.91 -9.77
C PRO A 276 15.87 -14.43 -9.47
N MET A 277 16.22 -14.11 -8.23
CA MET A 277 16.55 -12.73 -7.83
C MET A 277 17.82 -12.24 -8.53
N ASN A 278 18.81 -13.11 -8.69
CA ASN A 278 20.04 -12.81 -9.43
C ASN A 278 19.76 -12.52 -10.90
N ILE A 279 18.93 -13.32 -11.58
CA ILE A 279 18.61 -13.06 -12.99
C ILE A 279 17.77 -11.78 -13.17
N LYS A 280 16.83 -11.48 -12.26
CA LYS A 280 16.13 -10.18 -12.27
C LYS A 280 17.12 -9.03 -12.13
N HIS A 281 18.01 -9.07 -11.13
CA HIS A 281 18.96 -7.98 -10.87
C HIS A 281 19.97 -7.79 -12.00
N TYR A 282 20.67 -8.86 -12.38
CA TYR A 282 21.82 -8.80 -13.29
C TYR A 282 21.43 -8.94 -14.77
N GLN A 283 20.43 -9.77 -15.10
CA GLN A 283 20.00 -10.00 -16.48
C GLN A 283 18.77 -9.17 -16.88
N LYS A 284 18.20 -8.40 -15.95
CA LYS A 284 17.01 -7.56 -16.18
C LYS A 284 15.80 -8.37 -16.66
N GLU A 285 15.67 -9.60 -16.16
CA GLU A 285 14.48 -10.41 -16.43
C GLU A 285 13.30 -9.87 -15.62
N GLU A 286 12.28 -9.36 -16.32
CA GLU A 286 11.05 -8.80 -15.76
C GLU A 286 9.83 -9.71 -16.01
N ASN A 287 10.01 -10.87 -16.65
CA ASN A 287 8.95 -11.84 -16.84
C ASN A 287 8.91 -12.82 -15.65
N ILE A 288 7.87 -12.70 -14.81
CA ILE A 288 7.67 -13.55 -13.64
C ILE A 288 7.63 -15.05 -13.96
N PHE A 289 7.13 -15.44 -15.14
CA PHE A 289 7.09 -16.84 -15.57
C PHE A 289 8.48 -17.37 -15.89
N GLN A 290 9.38 -16.52 -16.40
CA GLN A 290 10.78 -16.86 -16.61
C GLN A 290 11.53 -16.98 -15.28
N LEU A 291 11.25 -16.10 -14.32
CA LEU A 291 11.78 -16.22 -12.95
C LEU A 291 11.32 -17.52 -12.27
N ALA A 292 10.06 -17.89 -12.43
CA ALA A 292 9.51 -19.14 -11.91
C ALA A 292 10.15 -20.38 -12.56
N ALA A 293 10.36 -20.34 -13.88
CA ALA A 293 11.02 -21.42 -14.61
C ALA A 293 12.49 -21.57 -14.24
N ASN A 294 13.20 -20.46 -14.02
CA ASN A 294 14.57 -20.46 -13.50
C ASN A 294 14.64 -21.12 -12.11
N LEU A 295 13.72 -20.76 -11.20
CA LEU A 295 13.62 -21.39 -9.89
C LEU A 295 13.44 -22.91 -10.01
N ALA A 296 12.48 -23.35 -10.83
CA ALA A 296 12.20 -24.75 -11.05
C ALA A 296 13.41 -25.50 -11.61
N GLU A 297 14.04 -24.97 -12.65
CA GLU A 297 15.21 -25.58 -13.28
C GLU A 297 16.35 -25.75 -12.27
N LYS A 298 16.66 -24.71 -11.50
CA LYS A 298 17.77 -24.75 -10.53
C LYS A 298 17.49 -25.73 -9.41
N ILE A 299 16.26 -25.80 -8.89
CA ILE A 299 15.91 -26.81 -7.87
C ILE A 299 16.05 -28.23 -8.44
N MET A 300 15.66 -28.45 -9.70
CA MET A 300 15.81 -29.77 -10.34
C MET A 300 17.27 -30.16 -10.55
N LYS A 301 18.11 -29.25 -11.05
CA LYS A 301 19.48 -29.54 -11.47
C LYS A 301 20.51 -29.47 -10.34
N ASN A 302 20.25 -28.71 -9.28
CA ASN A 302 21.20 -28.58 -8.16
C ASN A 302 21.17 -29.77 -7.20
N HIS A 303 20.15 -30.65 -7.29
CA HIS A 303 20.04 -31.90 -6.51
C HIS A 303 20.28 -31.70 -5.00
N ALA A 304 19.62 -30.70 -4.41
CA ALA A 304 19.79 -30.37 -3.00
C ALA A 304 19.20 -31.42 -2.04
N TYR A 305 18.25 -32.23 -2.50
CA TYR A 305 17.65 -33.34 -1.76
C TYR A 305 18.11 -34.69 -2.34
N GLN A 306 18.10 -35.73 -1.50
CA GLN A 306 18.36 -37.12 -1.95
C GLN A 306 17.29 -37.61 -2.94
N ASP A 307 16.03 -37.30 -2.66
CA ASP A 307 14.90 -37.53 -3.57
C ASP A 307 13.92 -36.35 -3.49
N GLY A 308 13.05 -36.22 -4.49
CA GLY A 308 11.97 -35.25 -4.51
C GLY A 308 12.29 -33.94 -5.21
N ASN A 309 13.52 -33.70 -5.70
CA ASN A 309 13.92 -32.44 -6.34
C ASN A 309 12.93 -31.94 -7.42
N LYS A 310 12.44 -32.83 -8.30
CA LYS A 310 11.44 -32.49 -9.32
C LYS A 310 10.10 -32.07 -8.71
N ARG A 311 9.62 -32.80 -7.70
CA ARG A 311 8.38 -32.46 -6.97
C ARG A 311 8.55 -31.13 -6.21
N THR A 312 9.72 -30.89 -5.61
CA THR A 312 10.04 -29.63 -4.93
C THR A 312 10.03 -28.46 -5.92
N ALA A 313 10.62 -28.64 -7.10
CA ALA A 313 10.60 -27.63 -8.15
C ALA A 313 9.18 -27.29 -8.60
N LEU A 314 8.29 -28.28 -8.73
CA LEU A 314 6.88 -28.07 -9.05
C LEU A 314 6.18 -27.19 -8.02
N VAL A 315 6.20 -27.60 -6.76
CA VAL A 315 5.48 -26.89 -5.70
C VAL A 315 6.09 -25.51 -5.41
N ALA A 316 7.40 -25.36 -5.55
CA ALA A 316 8.07 -24.07 -5.41
C ALA A 316 7.71 -23.11 -6.54
N ALA A 317 7.68 -23.57 -7.80
CA ALA A 317 7.28 -22.73 -8.93
C ALA A 317 5.80 -22.34 -8.88
N ASP A 318 4.91 -23.29 -8.53
CA ASP A 318 3.49 -23.00 -8.33
C ASP A 318 3.28 -21.97 -7.21
N MET A 319 3.90 -22.16 -6.04
CA MET A 319 3.78 -21.20 -4.95
C MET A 319 4.42 -19.84 -5.30
N PHE A 320 5.57 -19.82 -5.98
CA PHE A 320 6.21 -18.59 -6.43
C PHE A 320 5.29 -17.78 -7.37
N LEU A 321 4.61 -18.44 -8.31
CA LEU A 321 3.62 -17.77 -9.17
C LEU A 321 2.43 -17.27 -8.35
N ARG A 322 1.93 -18.07 -7.39
CA ARG A 322 0.77 -17.71 -6.55
C ARG A 322 1.02 -16.49 -5.68
N ILE A 323 2.16 -16.44 -5.00
CA ILE A 323 2.51 -15.28 -4.18
C ILE A 323 2.72 -14.02 -5.04
N ASN A 324 2.91 -14.17 -6.36
CA ASN A 324 3.00 -13.06 -7.32
C ASN A 324 1.70 -12.88 -8.15
N GLY A 325 0.57 -13.46 -7.70
CA GLY A 325 -0.75 -13.18 -8.25
C GLY A 325 -1.19 -14.09 -9.40
N TYR A 326 -0.45 -15.14 -9.72
CA TYR A 326 -0.77 -16.06 -10.81
C TYR A 326 -0.99 -17.49 -10.33
N LYS A 327 -2.04 -18.15 -10.81
CA LYS A 327 -2.29 -19.59 -10.62
C LYS A 327 -2.06 -20.31 -11.95
N PRO A 328 -1.16 -21.31 -12.02
CA PRO A 328 -1.13 -22.24 -13.13
C PRO A 328 -2.46 -23.00 -13.19
N GLN A 329 -3.20 -22.89 -14.28
CA GLN A 329 -4.40 -23.70 -14.49
C GLN A 329 -3.97 -25.11 -14.91
N ASN A 330 -4.65 -26.14 -14.39
CA ASN A 330 -4.39 -27.51 -14.77
C ASN A 330 -5.68 -28.32 -14.88
N MET A 331 -5.72 -29.15 -15.93
CA MET A 331 -6.57 -30.33 -16.19
C MET A 331 -7.87 -30.10 -16.99
N ALA A 332 -7.87 -30.62 -18.24
CA ALA A 332 -9.02 -30.85 -19.15
C ALA A 332 -9.33 -29.83 -20.27
N GLN A 333 -8.33 -29.17 -20.86
CA GLN A 333 -8.50 -28.62 -22.22
C GLN A 333 -7.44 -29.19 -23.18
N GLU A 334 -7.94 -29.84 -24.22
CA GLU A 334 -7.27 -30.63 -25.27
C GLU A 334 -6.29 -29.83 -26.16
N THR A 335 -5.97 -28.57 -25.81
CA THR A 335 -5.17 -27.69 -26.66
C THR A 335 -3.67 -27.71 -26.35
N VAL A 336 -3.24 -28.24 -25.19
CA VAL A 336 -1.81 -28.36 -24.84
C VAL A 336 -1.47 -29.80 -24.45
N ASN A 337 -0.82 -30.54 -25.34
CA ASN A 337 -0.48 -31.97 -25.20
C ASN A 337 0.58 -32.27 -24.11
N THR A 338 0.84 -31.38 -23.16
CA THR A 338 1.92 -31.51 -22.18
C THR A 338 1.46 -31.01 -20.82
N SER A 339 1.40 -31.90 -19.81
CA SER A 339 1.09 -31.49 -18.44
C SER A 339 2.25 -30.71 -17.82
N ILE A 340 1.99 -29.96 -16.74
CA ILE A 340 3.08 -29.26 -15.99
C ILE A 340 4.15 -30.25 -15.52
N ALA A 341 3.74 -31.45 -15.10
CA ALA A 341 4.68 -32.50 -14.68
C ALA A 341 5.57 -32.95 -15.85
N ASP A 342 4.99 -33.14 -17.03
CA ASP A 342 5.75 -33.53 -18.24
C ASP A 342 6.72 -32.44 -18.66
N ALA A 343 6.29 -31.17 -18.64
CA ALA A 343 7.14 -30.03 -18.96
C ALA A 343 8.37 -29.96 -18.05
N GLN A 344 8.20 -30.20 -16.74
CA GLN A 344 9.33 -30.26 -15.81
C GLN A 344 10.24 -31.48 -16.04
N VAL A 345 9.69 -32.64 -16.40
CA VAL A 345 10.49 -33.81 -16.80
C VAL A 345 11.33 -33.50 -18.04
N LEU A 346 10.78 -32.77 -19.01
CA LEU A 346 11.51 -32.35 -20.21
C LEU A 346 12.67 -31.41 -19.86
N VAL A 347 12.51 -30.52 -18.89
CA VAL A 347 13.62 -29.68 -18.39
C VAL A 347 14.66 -30.49 -17.61
N ALA A 348 14.21 -31.39 -16.73
CA ALA A 348 15.12 -32.25 -15.96
C ALA A 348 15.95 -33.18 -16.86
N THR A 349 15.42 -33.58 -18.01
CA THR A 349 16.11 -34.38 -19.03
C THR A 349 16.83 -33.54 -20.08
N SER A 350 16.91 -32.21 -19.88
CA SER A 350 17.55 -31.25 -20.80
C SER A 350 16.99 -31.24 -22.23
N GLN A 351 15.76 -31.71 -22.42
CA GLN A 351 15.02 -31.58 -23.68
C GLN A 351 14.40 -30.19 -23.82
N TRP A 352 14.05 -29.57 -22.69
CA TRP A 352 13.61 -28.17 -22.60
C TRP A 352 14.61 -27.39 -21.73
N ASP A 353 14.73 -26.10 -22.00
CA ASP A 353 15.43 -25.14 -21.14
C ASP A 353 14.43 -24.37 -20.27
N ALA A 354 14.96 -23.55 -19.35
CA ALA A 354 14.15 -22.67 -18.51
C ALA A 354 13.31 -21.68 -19.34
N GLU A 355 13.83 -21.20 -20.46
CA GLU A 355 13.11 -20.23 -21.31
C GLU A 355 11.81 -20.81 -21.87
N LYS A 356 11.90 -22.04 -22.40
CA LYS A 356 10.74 -22.79 -22.92
C LYS A 356 9.77 -23.16 -21.81
N LEU A 357 10.26 -23.53 -20.62
CA LEU A 357 9.40 -23.77 -19.47
C LEU A 357 8.68 -22.49 -19.01
N GLY A 358 9.34 -21.33 -19.04
CA GLY A 358 8.74 -20.04 -18.70
C GLY A 358 7.65 -19.65 -19.68
N ARG A 359 7.87 -19.83 -20.99
CA ARG A 359 6.81 -19.65 -22.00
C ARG A 359 5.62 -20.57 -21.76
N PHE A 360 5.88 -21.82 -21.39
CA PHE A 360 4.82 -22.77 -21.05
C PHE A 360 4.03 -22.34 -19.81
N TYR A 361 4.70 -21.94 -18.72
CA TYR A 361 4.04 -21.37 -17.54
C TYR A 361 3.16 -20.17 -17.87
N GLN A 362 3.67 -19.26 -18.69
CA GLN A 362 2.91 -18.10 -19.14
C GLN A 362 1.65 -18.50 -19.91
N SER A 363 1.71 -19.56 -20.74
CA SER A 363 0.58 -20.00 -21.56
C SER A 363 -0.58 -20.62 -20.76
N ILE A 364 -0.30 -21.10 -19.54
CA ILE A 364 -1.28 -21.80 -18.69
C ILE A 364 -1.66 -21.03 -17.43
N ALA A 365 -1.00 -19.90 -17.16
CA ALA A 365 -1.24 -19.12 -15.97
C ALA A 365 -2.45 -18.18 -16.12
N ALA A 366 -3.21 -18.02 -15.05
CA ALA A 366 -4.26 -17.02 -14.94
C ALA A 366 -4.09 -16.19 -13.66
N PRO A 367 -4.61 -14.95 -13.61
CA PRO A 367 -4.66 -14.19 -12.38
C PRO A 367 -5.40 -14.94 -11.25
N ILE A 368 -5.01 -14.69 -10.02
CA ILE A 368 -5.71 -15.20 -8.84
C ILE A 368 -6.84 -14.24 -8.47
N ASP A 369 -8.06 -14.78 -8.40
CA ASP A 369 -9.26 -14.01 -8.02
C ASP A 369 -9.43 -13.91 -6.49
N HIS A 370 -8.85 -14.85 -5.73
CA HIS A 370 -8.96 -14.92 -4.28
C HIS A 370 -7.68 -15.42 -3.62
N TRP A 371 -7.18 -14.66 -2.64
CA TRP A 371 -5.99 -14.98 -1.86
C TRP A 371 -6.36 -15.87 -0.68
N THR A 372 -5.93 -17.13 -0.72
CA THR A 372 -6.13 -18.05 0.41
C THR A 372 -5.12 -17.77 1.53
N LEU A 373 -5.46 -18.16 2.76
CA LEU A 373 -4.62 -17.89 3.95
C LEU A 373 -3.19 -18.43 3.82
N ASP A 374 -3.03 -19.59 3.17
CA ASP A 374 -1.71 -20.16 2.88
C ASP A 374 -0.91 -19.28 1.91
N ILE A 375 -1.52 -18.78 0.82
CA ILE A 375 -0.82 -17.89 -0.11
C ILE A 375 -0.40 -16.62 0.61
N VAL A 376 -1.28 -16.02 1.42
CA VAL A 376 -0.94 -14.81 2.21
C VAL A 376 0.23 -15.07 3.17
N GLU A 377 0.22 -16.20 3.90
CA GLU A 377 1.32 -16.58 4.80
C GLU A 377 2.67 -16.73 4.08
N TYR A 378 2.67 -17.31 2.88
CA TYR A 378 3.88 -17.41 2.06
C TYR A 378 4.30 -16.06 1.47
N ARG A 379 3.31 -15.23 1.09
CA ARG A 379 3.52 -13.91 0.50
C ARG A 379 4.14 -12.93 1.51
N ASP A 380 3.73 -12.95 2.77
CA ASP A 380 4.19 -12.01 3.80
C ASP A 380 5.62 -12.27 4.28
N ASP A 381 6.05 -13.53 4.21
CA ASP A 381 7.41 -13.97 4.58
C ASP A 381 8.37 -14.02 3.39
N ALA A 382 7.91 -13.65 2.19
CA ALA A 382 8.72 -13.59 0.99
C ALA A 382 9.59 -12.33 0.96
N THR A 383 10.74 -12.40 0.28
CA THR A 383 11.59 -11.24 0.07
C THR A 383 11.06 -10.44 -1.11
N GLU A 384 10.65 -9.19 -0.87
CA GLU A 384 10.28 -8.25 -1.93
C GLU A 384 11.56 -7.63 -2.53
N TYR A 385 11.67 -7.68 -3.86
CA TYR A 385 12.83 -7.17 -4.60
C TYR A 385 12.43 -6.59 -5.97
#